data_AF-A0A7J6RTC9-F1
#
_entry.id   AF-A0A7J6RTC9-F1
#
_cell.length_a   1.000
_cell.length_b   1.000
_cell.length_c   1.000
_cell.angle_alpha   90.00
_cell.angle_beta   90.00
_cell.angle_gamma   90.00
#
_symmetry.space_group_name_H-M   'P 1'
#
loop_
_entity.id
_entity.type
_entity.pdbx_description
1 polymer ?
#
loop_
_entity_poly.entity_id
_entity_poly.type
_entity_poly.pdbx_seq_one_letter_code
_entity_poly.pdbx_strand_id
1 'polypeptide(L)'
;FWELLKEADVFITNVRIDSLCSLGVDHRTVCAQLPSLIYVLMTAWGTKGQGYQKPGYDIGAFWAASGATWVLHEEGAYSIFPLGLGDSTTACAAVAGITTALYRRMSTGKGQLVDCSLLHVGSWCMSYEYGLDKPGRTGRREDQYLHLPDG
;
A
#
# COMPACT_ATOMS: atom_id res chain seq x y z
N PHE A 1 16.13 -13.61 17.88
CA PHE A 1 15.36 -13.47 16.63
C PHE A 1 14.94 -14.83 16.10
N TRP A 2 15.87 -15.66 15.59
CA TRP A 2 15.52 -16.96 14.99
C TRP A 2 14.74 -17.92 15.89
N GLU A 3 15.08 -18.00 17.19
CA GLU A 3 14.30 -18.82 18.13
C GLU A 3 12.83 -18.37 18.24
N LEU A 4 12.57 -17.06 18.26
CA LEU A 4 11.21 -16.53 18.24
C LEU A 4 10.50 -16.84 16.92
N LEU A 5 11.24 -16.82 15.81
CA LEU A 5 10.70 -17.03 14.48
C LEU A 5 10.30 -18.50 14.24
N LYS A 6 11.00 -19.45 14.86
CA LYS A 6 10.68 -20.90 14.79
C LYS A 6 9.31 -21.24 15.39
N GLU A 7 8.89 -20.49 16.40
CA GLU A 7 7.60 -20.65 17.07
C GLU A 7 6.48 -19.80 16.45
N ALA A 8 6.85 -18.88 15.55
CA ALA A 8 5.90 -17.96 14.93
C ALA A 8 5.20 -18.59 13.70
N ASP A 9 3.92 -18.26 13.53
CA ASP A 9 3.18 -18.56 12.31
C ASP A 9 3.37 -17.51 11.22
N VAL A 10 3.53 -16.25 11.65
CA VAL A 10 3.55 -15.07 10.79
C VAL A 10 4.67 -14.15 11.25
N PHE A 11 5.50 -13.71 10.31
CA PHE A 11 6.47 -12.64 10.52
C PHE A 11 6.07 -11.42 9.70
N ILE A 12 5.88 -10.27 10.37
CA ILE A 12 5.46 -9.02 9.73
C ILE A 12 6.58 -7.99 9.86
N THR A 13 6.91 -7.34 8.76
CA THR A 13 7.90 -6.25 8.75
C THR A 13 7.54 -5.18 7.74
N ASN A 14 7.84 -3.93 8.11
CA ASN A 14 7.85 -2.76 7.22
C ASN A 14 9.25 -2.16 7.05
N VAL A 15 10.29 -2.92 7.43
CA VAL A 15 11.69 -2.53 7.24
C VAL A 15 12.04 -2.56 5.76
N ARG A 16 12.91 -1.66 5.32
CA ARG A 16 13.36 -1.60 3.93
C ARG A 16 13.99 -2.91 3.48
N ILE A 17 13.70 -3.31 2.24
CA ILE A 17 14.15 -4.57 1.66
C ILE A 17 15.67 -4.72 1.73
N ASP A 18 16.42 -3.67 1.38
CA ASP A 18 17.89 -3.72 1.43
C ASP A 18 18.40 -3.97 2.85
N SER A 19 17.79 -3.35 3.85
CA SER A 19 18.14 -3.57 5.26
C SER A 19 17.81 -5.00 5.70
N LEU A 20 16.68 -5.56 5.26
CA LEU A 20 16.33 -6.97 5.52
C LEU A 20 17.34 -7.93 4.87
N CYS A 21 17.75 -7.66 3.63
CA CYS A 21 18.78 -8.42 2.93
C CYS A 21 20.13 -8.32 3.65
N SER A 22 20.57 -7.12 4.05
CA SER A 22 21.82 -6.93 4.80
C SER A 22 21.83 -7.64 6.15
N LEU A 23 20.66 -7.75 6.79
CA LEU A 23 20.50 -8.46 8.06
C LEU A 23 20.30 -9.97 7.88
N GLY A 24 20.18 -10.48 6.66
CA GLY A 24 19.93 -11.90 6.37
C GLY A 24 18.56 -12.38 6.84
N VAL A 25 17.57 -11.50 6.88
CA VAL A 25 16.20 -11.80 7.35
C VAL A 25 15.15 -11.44 6.30
N ASP A 26 15.55 -11.34 5.03
CA ASP A 26 14.64 -11.19 3.91
C ASP A 26 13.81 -12.47 3.68
N HIS A 27 12.72 -12.33 2.92
CA HIS A 27 11.79 -13.41 2.63
C HIS A 27 12.47 -14.68 2.11
N ARG A 28 13.46 -14.58 1.19
CA ARG A 28 14.11 -15.76 0.63
C ARG A 28 14.93 -16.48 1.68
N THR A 29 15.70 -15.73 2.47
CA THR A 29 16.55 -16.29 3.52
C THR A 29 15.72 -16.94 4.63
N VAL A 30 14.64 -16.29 5.06
CA VAL A 30 13.76 -16.80 6.10
C VAL A 30 12.99 -18.05 5.62
N CYS A 31 12.37 -18.01 4.44
CA CYS A 31 11.59 -19.14 3.94
C CYS A 31 12.44 -20.36 3.57
N ALA A 32 13.74 -20.19 3.29
CA ALA A 32 14.66 -21.31 3.14
C ALA A 32 14.83 -22.10 4.45
N GLN A 33 14.74 -21.45 5.60
CA GLN A 33 14.87 -22.07 6.92
C GLN A 33 13.52 -22.47 7.53
N LEU A 34 12.49 -21.67 7.28
CA LEU A 34 11.14 -21.82 7.85
C LEU A 34 10.09 -21.86 6.72
N PRO A 35 9.98 -22.97 5.97
CA PRO A 35 9.16 -23.06 4.77
C PRO A 35 7.65 -22.98 5.02
N SER A 36 7.19 -23.13 6.26
CA SER A 36 5.79 -23.00 6.68
C SER A 36 5.42 -21.59 7.17
N LEU A 37 6.40 -20.70 7.35
CA LEU A 37 6.18 -19.35 7.89
C LEU A 37 5.48 -18.46 6.86
N ILE A 38 4.48 -17.69 7.28
CA ILE A 38 3.93 -16.61 6.46
C ILE A 38 4.81 -15.37 6.64
N TYR A 39 5.47 -14.95 5.57
CA TYR A 39 6.27 -13.72 5.58
C TYR A 39 5.42 -12.58 5.05
N VAL A 40 5.27 -11.51 5.82
CA VAL A 40 4.49 -10.34 5.43
C VAL A 40 5.43 -9.16 5.30
N LEU A 41 5.47 -8.61 4.09
CA LEU A 41 6.28 -7.45 3.76
C LEU A 41 5.34 -6.29 3.46
N MET A 42 5.35 -5.28 4.33
CA MET A 42 4.60 -4.05 4.14
C MET A 42 5.52 -2.96 3.59
N THR A 43 5.19 -2.38 2.45
CA THR A 43 6.03 -1.38 1.78
C THR A 43 5.24 -0.13 1.41
N ALA A 44 5.93 0.97 1.10
CA ALA A 44 5.28 2.11 0.50
C ALA A 44 4.92 1.84 -0.96
N TRP A 45 5.88 1.34 -1.74
CA TRP A 45 5.82 1.37 -3.20
C TRP A 45 5.60 0.00 -3.86
N GLY A 46 5.60 -1.10 -3.09
CA GLY A 46 5.66 -2.47 -3.58
C GLY A 46 7.09 -3.02 -3.63
N THR A 47 7.23 -4.25 -4.11
CA THR A 47 8.52 -4.96 -4.21
C THR A 47 9.18 -4.88 -5.60
N LYS A 48 8.54 -4.19 -6.55
CA LYS A 48 8.95 -4.14 -7.96
C LYS A 48 8.75 -2.73 -8.52
N GLY A 49 9.38 -2.48 -9.67
CA GLY A 49 9.25 -1.21 -10.39
C GLY A 49 10.22 -0.13 -9.94
N GLN A 50 10.15 1.01 -10.61
CA GLN A 50 11.05 2.13 -10.31
C GLN A 50 10.71 2.73 -8.94
N GLY A 51 11.72 2.81 -8.06
CA GLY A 51 11.55 3.46 -6.76
C GLY A 51 11.08 2.55 -5.63
N TYR A 52 11.02 1.23 -5.81
CA TYR A 52 10.65 0.29 -4.74
C TYR A 52 11.56 0.39 -3.49
N GLN A 53 12.80 0.83 -3.66
CA GLN A 53 13.78 1.09 -2.57
C GLN A 53 13.67 2.49 -1.95
N LYS A 54 12.83 3.39 -2.49
CA LYS A 54 12.71 4.75 -1.97
C LYS A 54 12.05 4.73 -0.58
N PRO A 55 12.42 5.65 0.33
CA PRO A 55 11.60 5.93 1.49
C PRO A 55 10.19 6.33 1.04
N GLY A 56 9.19 5.95 1.81
CA GLY A 56 7.82 6.33 1.54
C GLY A 56 6.99 6.27 2.81
N TYR A 57 5.97 7.11 2.83
CA TYR A 57 4.99 7.25 3.90
C TYR A 57 3.61 7.35 3.28
N ASP A 58 2.59 7.27 4.13
CA ASP A 58 1.18 7.30 3.76
C ASP A 58 0.84 8.41 2.74
N ILE A 59 1.21 9.65 3.07
CA ILE A 59 0.96 10.83 2.23
C ILE A 59 1.57 10.69 0.82
N GLY A 60 2.79 10.15 0.73
CA GLY A 60 3.48 10.03 -0.55
C GLY A 60 2.97 8.88 -1.40
N ALA A 61 2.83 7.70 -0.80
CA ALA A 61 2.54 6.48 -1.53
C ALA A 61 1.04 6.20 -1.67
N PHE A 62 0.29 6.28 -0.56
CA PHE A 62 -1.14 6.04 -0.58
C PHE A 62 -1.87 7.24 -1.17
N TRP A 63 -1.61 8.46 -0.67
CA TRP A 63 -2.42 9.62 -1.08
C TRP A 63 -2.01 10.19 -2.44
N ALA A 64 -0.74 10.60 -2.58
CA ALA A 64 -0.28 11.28 -3.78
C ALA A 64 -0.10 10.31 -4.96
N ALA A 65 0.70 9.25 -4.81
CA ALA A 65 1.08 8.40 -5.94
C ALA A 65 -0.05 7.50 -6.45
N SER A 66 -1.02 7.13 -5.61
CA SER A 66 -2.23 6.46 -6.08
C SER A 66 -3.24 7.43 -6.71
N GLY A 67 -3.02 8.74 -6.66
CA GLY A 67 -4.02 9.70 -7.16
C GLY A 67 -5.27 9.82 -6.27
N ALA A 68 -5.28 9.26 -5.06
CA ALA A 68 -6.36 9.50 -4.10
C ALA A 68 -6.52 10.99 -3.79
N THR A 69 -5.43 11.74 -3.71
CA THR A 69 -5.50 13.21 -3.58
C THR A 69 -6.22 13.84 -4.78
N TRP A 70 -5.93 13.38 -6.00
CA TRP A 70 -6.57 13.93 -7.20
C TRP A 70 -8.08 13.70 -7.20
N VAL A 71 -8.50 12.50 -6.83
CA VAL A 71 -9.91 12.09 -6.80
C VAL A 71 -10.69 12.82 -5.70
N LEU A 72 -10.08 13.02 -4.53
CA LEU A 72 -10.76 13.53 -3.34
C LEU A 72 -10.58 15.03 -3.13
N HIS A 73 -9.80 15.70 -3.99
CA HIS A 73 -9.57 17.14 -3.90
C HIS A 73 -10.79 17.94 -4.37
N GLU A 74 -11.11 18.99 -3.63
CA GLU A 74 -12.08 20.01 -4.02
C GLU A 74 -11.34 21.29 -4.41
N GLU A 75 -11.69 21.86 -5.56
CA GLU A 75 -11.03 23.05 -6.10
C GLU A 75 -11.15 24.24 -5.12
N GLY A 76 -10.02 24.87 -4.81
CA GLY A 76 -9.97 25.96 -3.82
C GLY A 76 -9.92 25.51 -2.36
N ALA A 77 -9.99 24.21 -2.08
CA ALA A 77 -9.82 23.67 -0.73
C ALA A 77 -8.41 23.10 -0.50
N TYR A 78 -7.92 23.19 0.74
CA TYR A 78 -6.72 22.44 1.13
C TYR A 78 -7.06 20.96 1.24
N SER A 79 -6.25 20.10 0.61
CA SER A 79 -6.39 18.65 0.78
C SER A 79 -6.14 18.27 2.23
N ILE A 80 -7.15 17.69 2.88
CA ILE A 80 -7.02 17.12 4.23
C ILE A 80 -6.66 15.65 4.07
N PHE A 81 -5.55 15.25 4.71
CA PHE A 81 -5.12 13.86 4.78
C PHE A 81 -5.38 13.33 6.19
N PRO A 82 -6.44 12.54 6.42
CA PRO A 82 -6.63 11.88 7.70
C PRO A 82 -5.40 11.03 8.01
N LEU A 83 -4.67 11.42 9.07
CA LEU A 83 -3.40 10.80 9.42
C LEU A 83 -3.57 9.29 9.64
N GLY A 84 -2.79 8.50 8.90
CA GLY A 84 -2.75 7.04 9.05
C GLY A 84 -3.94 6.30 8.45
N LEU A 85 -4.82 6.96 7.67
CA LEU A 85 -5.91 6.26 7.00
C LEU A 85 -5.39 5.24 5.99
N GLY A 86 -4.42 5.61 5.16
CA GLY A 86 -3.89 4.68 4.17
C GLY A 86 -3.04 3.59 4.83
N ASP A 87 -2.32 3.91 5.91
CA ASP A 87 -1.64 2.92 6.76
C ASP A 87 -2.64 1.89 7.32
N SER A 88 -3.74 2.36 7.92
CA SER A 88 -4.78 1.52 8.51
C SER A 88 -5.50 0.67 7.46
N THR A 89 -5.79 1.25 6.30
CA THR A 89 -6.42 0.55 5.17
C THR A 89 -5.48 -0.54 4.63
N THR A 90 -4.19 -0.23 4.53
CA THR A 90 -3.17 -1.18 4.07
C THR A 90 -2.94 -2.31 5.08
N ALA A 91 -2.98 -2.01 6.37
CA ALA A 91 -2.94 -3.04 7.42
C ALA A 91 -4.14 -3.98 7.33
N CYS A 92 -5.35 -3.47 7.08
CA CYS A 92 -6.54 -4.30 6.88
C CYS A 92 -6.40 -5.23 5.67
N ALA A 93 -5.88 -4.71 4.54
CA ALA A 93 -5.58 -5.53 3.36
C ALA A 93 -4.53 -6.60 3.65
N ALA A 94 -3.48 -6.27 4.42
CA ALA A 94 -2.47 -7.25 4.85
C ALA A 94 -3.07 -8.36 5.71
N VAL A 95 -4.00 -8.05 6.64
CA VAL A 95 -4.71 -9.03 7.45
C VAL A 95 -5.52 -10.00 6.58
N ALA A 96 -6.20 -9.51 5.55
CA ALA A 96 -6.89 -10.37 4.57
C ALA A 96 -5.91 -11.30 3.82
N GLY A 97 -4.73 -10.78 3.44
CA GLY A 97 -3.66 -11.58 2.84
C GLY A 97 -3.11 -12.65 3.79
N ILE A 98 -2.87 -12.30 5.05
CA ILE A 98 -2.36 -13.20 6.10
C ILE A 98 -3.35 -14.34 6.35
N THR A 99 -4.63 -14.01 6.57
CA THR A 99 -5.67 -15.00 6.84
C THR A 99 -5.85 -15.96 5.67
N THR A 100 -5.84 -15.44 4.44
CA THR A 100 -5.85 -16.26 3.22
C THR A 100 -4.61 -17.16 3.14
N ALA A 101 -3.44 -16.65 3.51
CA ALA A 101 -2.21 -17.40 3.47
C ALA A 101 -2.17 -18.53 4.51
N LEU A 102 -2.65 -18.25 5.73
CA LEU A 102 -2.82 -19.24 6.80
C LEU A 102 -3.82 -20.32 6.40
N TYR A 103 -4.95 -19.94 5.79
CA TYR A 103 -5.94 -20.88 5.29
C TYR A 103 -5.34 -21.81 4.23
N ARG A 104 -4.62 -21.27 3.24
CA ARG A 104 -3.95 -22.07 2.22
C ARG A 104 -2.93 -23.04 2.83
N ARG A 105 -2.16 -22.58 3.83
CA ARG A 105 -1.16 -23.38 4.55
C ARG A 105 -1.77 -24.62 5.21
N MET A 106 -3.02 -24.59 5.64
CA MET A 106 -3.69 -25.78 6.22
C MET A 106 -3.73 -26.96 5.24
N SER A 107 -3.83 -26.69 3.93
CA SER A 107 -3.87 -27.72 2.89
C SER A 107 -2.49 -28.06 2.31
N THR A 108 -1.57 -27.10 2.27
CA THR A 108 -0.28 -27.25 1.59
C THR A 108 0.89 -27.54 2.55
N GLY A 109 0.74 -27.22 3.84
CA GLY A 109 1.84 -27.18 4.81
C GLY A 109 2.88 -26.07 4.55
N LYS A 110 2.70 -25.25 3.51
CA LYS A 110 3.68 -24.27 3.04
C LYS A 110 3.22 -22.85 3.29
N GLY A 111 4.18 -22.03 3.72
CA GLY A 111 4.00 -20.60 3.81
C GLY A 111 4.14 -19.90 2.46
N GLN A 112 3.99 -18.58 2.48
CA GLN A 112 4.13 -17.73 1.30
C GLN A 112 4.41 -16.28 1.71
N LEU A 113 4.85 -15.48 0.74
CA LEU A 113 4.97 -14.04 0.87
C LEU A 113 3.60 -13.37 0.73
N VAL A 114 3.24 -12.54 1.70
CA VAL A 114 2.19 -11.53 1.59
C VAL A 114 2.88 -10.18 1.37
N ASP A 115 2.89 -9.72 0.12
CA ASP A 115 3.38 -8.38 -0.24
C ASP A 115 2.20 -7.41 -0.26
N CYS A 116 2.24 -6.41 0.61
CA CYS A 116 1.21 -5.39 0.70
C CYS A 116 1.86 -4.00 0.67
N SER A 117 1.36 -3.10 -0.15
CA SER A 117 1.93 -1.75 -0.25
C SER A 117 0.90 -0.65 -0.21
N LEU A 118 1.30 0.50 0.36
CA LEU A 118 0.48 1.71 0.41
C LEU A 118 0.01 2.12 -0.99
N LEU A 119 0.91 2.08 -1.98
CA LEU A 119 0.58 2.41 -3.36
C LEU A 119 -0.44 1.43 -3.95
N HIS A 120 -0.24 0.12 -3.82
CA HIS A 120 -1.15 -0.86 -4.40
C HIS A 120 -2.54 -0.79 -3.74
N VAL A 121 -2.61 -0.62 -2.42
CA VAL A 121 -3.88 -0.52 -1.70
C VAL A 121 -4.57 0.80 -2.02
N GLY A 122 -3.84 1.92 -2.10
CA GLY A 122 -4.39 3.20 -2.56
C GLY A 122 -4.98 3.09 -3.97
N SER A 123 -4.24 2.48 -4.90
CA SER A 123 -4.73 2.26 -6.27
C SER A 123 -5.93 1.32 -6.33
N TRP A 124 -5.98 0.31 -5.46
CA TRP A 124 -7.16 -0.54 -5.34
C TRP A 124 -8.37 0.23 -4.82
N CYS A 125 -8.20 1.08 -3.80
CA CYS A 125 -9.28 1.91 -3.27
C CYS A 125 -9.83 2.87 -4.34
N MET A 126 -8.95 3.43 -5.16
CA MET A 126 -9.30 4.37 -6.23
C MET A 126 -9.70 3.71 -7.55
N SER A 127 -9.67 2.38 -7.63
CA SER A 127 -9.89 1.64 -8.88
C SER A 127 -11.22 1.97 -9.57
N TYR A 128 -12.29 2.15 -8.79
CA TYR A 128 -13.60 2.55 -9.32
C TYR A 128 -13.59 3.98 -9.88
N GLU A 129 -12.93 4.90 -9.16
CA GLU A 129 -12.87 6.32 -9.51
C GLU A 129 -12.07 6.54 -10.79
N TYR A 130 -11.00 5.77 -11.02
CA TYR A 130 -10.28 5.78 -12.30
C TYR A 130 -11.18 5.39 -13.48
N GLY A 131 -12.14 4.49 -13.27
CA GLY A 131 -13.09 4.07 -14.32
C GLY A 131 -14.21 5.09 -14.55
N LEU A 132 -14.48 5.95 -13.57
CA LEU A 132 -15.45 7.04 -13.65
C LEU A 132 -14.87 8.37 -14.10
N ASP A 133 -13.54 8.47 -14.23
CA ASP A 133 -12.87 9.65 -14.75
C ASP A 133 -13.18 9.81 -16.24
N LYS A 134 -14.39 10.27 -16.52
CA LYS A 134 -14.80 10.77 -17.82
C LYS A 134 -14.01 12.04 -18.10
N PRO A 135 -13.53 12.24 -19.33
CA PRO A 135 -13.05 13.55 -19.76
C PRO A 135 -14.12 14.60 -19.41
N GLY A 136 -13.82 15.52 -18.49
CA GLY A 136 -14.72 16.60 -18.09
C GLY A 136 -15.47 16.46 -16.76
N ARG A 137 -15.23 15.42 -15.94
CA ARG A 137 -15.70 15.44 -14.53
C ARG A 137 -14.82 16.33 -13.64
N THR A 138 -13.56 16.50 -14.02
CA THR A 138 -12.71 17.66 -13.68
C THR A 138 -13.04 18.85 -14.59
N GLY A 139 -14.33 19.07 -14.85
CA GLY A 139 -14.83 20.29 -15.46
C GLY A 139 -14.52 21.45 -14.53
N ARG A 140 -13.29 21.98 -14.65
CA ARG A 140 -12.99 23.39 -14.47
C ARG A 140 -14.17 24.16 -15.03
N ARG A 141 -14.98 24.75 -14.16
CA ARG A 141 -15.89 25.81 -14.56
C ARG A 141 -15.05 27.05 -14.81
N GLU A 142 -14.31 27.07 -15.94
CA GLU A 142 -13.76 28.32 -16.48
C GLU A 142 -14.91 29.30 -16.84
N ASP A 143 -16.14 28.81 -16.95
CA ASP A 143 -17.32 29.62 -17.33
C ASP A 143 -18.00 30.36 -16.16
N GLN A 144 -17.57 30.22 -14.91
CA GLN A 144 -18.22 30.93 -13.78
C GLN A 144 -17.57 32.26 -13.39
N TYR A 145 -16.44 32.64 -13.99
CA TYR A 145 -15.75 33.90 -13.70
C TYR A 145 -15.88 34.96 -14.81
N LEU A 146 -16.59 34.68 -15.92
CA LEU A 146 -16.79 35.64 -17.03
C LEU A 146 -18.04 36.52 -16.87
N HIS A 147 -18.69 36.52 -15.71
CA HIS A 147 -19.84 37.40 -15.41
C HIS A 147 -19.71 38.06 -14.04
N LEU A 148 -18.61 38.78 -13.82
CA LEU A 148 -18.65 39.91 -12.89
C LEU A 148 -19.00 41.14 -13.73
N PRO A 149 -20.13 41.83 -13.47
CA PRO A 149 -20.38 43.11 -14.13
C PRO A 149 -19.29 44.09 -13.72
N ASP A 150 -18.65 44.70 -14.72
CA ASP A 150 -17.73 45.83 -14.53
C ASP A 150 -18.45 46.91 -13.70
N GLY A 151 -17.95 47.13 -12.49
CA GLY A 151 -18.40 48.17 -11.56
C GLY A 151 -17.20 48.90 -10.99
#